data_AF-F4QP68-F1
#
_entry.id   AF-F4QP68-F1
#
_cell.length_a   1.000
_cell.length_b   1.000
_cell.length_c   1.000
_cell.angle_alpha   90.00
_cell.angle_beta   90.00
_cell.angle_gamma   90.00
#
_symmetry.space_group_name_H-M   'P 1'
#
loop_
_entity.id
_entity.type
_entity.pdbx_description
1 polymer ?
#
loop_
_entity_poly.entity_id
_entity_poly.type
_entity_poly.pdbx_seq_one_letter_code
_entity_poly.pdbx_strand_id
1 'polypeptide(L)' 'MVTPNFLKRIRDESIADKELSVLLQQGQLVPIMHGATYDALREVSPMLASRNGLSTAEDSLADIATKLADLVAV' A
#
# COMPACT_ATOMS: atom_id res chain seq x y z
N MET A 1 -1.07 3.39 -4.34
CA MET A 1 -0.93 2.07 -5.01
C MET A 1 0.53 1.64 -4.92
N VAL A 2 0.76 0.38 -4.55
CA VAL A 2 2.08 -0.24 -4.45
C VAL A 2 2.35 -1.02 -5.72
N THR A 3 3.36 -0.61 -6.49
CA THR A 3 3.77 -1.23 -7.76
C THR A 3 5.26 -1.60 -7.72
N PRO A 4 5.77 -2.43 -8.65
CA PRO A 4 7.21 -2.71 -8.73
C PRO A 4 8.08 -1.46 -8.86
N ASN A 5 7.63 -0.45 -9.61
CA ASN A 5 8.36 0.81 -9.76
C ASN A 5 8.31 1.65 -8.47
N PHE A 6 7.21 1.59 -7.72
CA PHE A 6 7.12 2.21 -6.41
C PHE A 6 8.08 1.58 -5.41
N LEU A 7 8.19 0.24 -5.37
CA LEU A 7 9.16 -0.47 -4.52
C LEU A 7 10.61 -0.08 -4.85
N LYS A 8 10.95 0.01 -6.14
CA LYS A 8 12.27 0.50 -6.57
C LYS A 8 12.53 1.92 -6.04
N ARG A 9 11.57 2.83 -6.18
CA ARG A 9 11.71 4.20 -5.69
C ARG A 9 11.90 4.29 -4.18
N ILE A 10 11.11 3.59 -3.37
CA ILE A 10 11.24 3.65 -1.90
C ILE A 10 12.60 3.13 -1.45
N ARG A 11 13.07 2.04 -2.06
CA ARG A 11 14.39 1.48 -1.75
C ARG A 11 15.51 2.48 -2.03
N ASP A 12 15.39 3.25 -3.11
CA ASP A 12 16.42 4.16 -3.57
C ASP A 12 16.29 5.57 -2.91
N GLU A 13 15.13 5.93 -2.34
CA GLU A 13 14.83 7.24 -1.73
C GLU A 13 14.36 7.13 -0.25
N SER A 14 15.26 7.47 0.69
CA SER A 14 15.02 7.35 2.14
C SER A 14 13.95 8.30 2.73
N ILE A 15 13.52 9.33 1.99
CA ILE A 15 12.51 10.30 2.45
C ILE A 15 11.08 9.74 2.29
N ALA A 16 10.82 8.97 1.22
CA ALA A 16 9.49 8.44 0.93
C ALA A 16 8.98 7.52 2.05
N ASP A 17 9.86 6.71 2.64
CA ASP A 17 9.49 5.81 3.74
C ASP A 17 9.10 6.58 5.03
N LYS A 18 9.74 7.72 5.30
CA LYS A 18 9.44 8.56 6.48
C LYS A 18 8.08 9.26 6.36
N GLU A 19 7.80 9.87 5.22
CA GLU A 19 6.52 10.56 5.00
C GLU A 19 5.35 9.55 5.00
N LEU A 20 5.54 8.40 4.35
CA LEU A 20 4.56 7.32 4.36
C LEU A 20 4.36 6.74 5.77
N SER A 21 5.40 6.69 6.60
CA SER A 21 5.31 6.28 8.01
C SER A 21 4.44 7.23 8.85
N VAL A 22 4.41 8.53 8.53
CA VAL A 22 3.52 9.50 9.21
C VAL A 22 2.06 9.23 8.84
N LEU A 23 1.77 9.03 7.56
CA LEU A 23 0.42 8.71 7.07
C LEU A 23 -0.09 7.37 7.66
N LEU A 24 0.80 6.41 7.82
CA LEU A 24 0.56 5.13 8.49
C LEU A 24 0.13 5.28 9.95
N GLN A 25 0.82 6.13 10.71
CA GLN A 25 0.55 6.36 12.14
C GLN A 25 -0.83 7.01 12.35
N GLN A 26 -1.25 7.85 11.41
CA GLN A 26 -2.56 8.50 11.45
C GLN A 26 -3.71 7.60 10.97
N GLY A 27 -3.42 6.37 10.51
CA GLY A 27 -4.43 5.43 10.04
C GLY A 27 -5.08 5.80 8.71
N GLN A 28 -4.48 6.74 7.96
CA GLN A 28 -5.04 7.28 6.71
C GLN A 28 -4.55 6.55 5.46
N LEU A 29 -3.85 5.42 5.62
CA LEU A 29 -3.23 4.69 4.51
C LEU A 29 -3.89 3.32 4.33
N VAL A 30 -4.47 3.10 3.14
CA VAL A 30 -4.90 1.78 2.66
C VAL A 30 -4.01 1.37 1.48
N PRO A 31 -3.07 0.43 1.67
CA PRO A 31 -2.22 -0.02 0.57
C PRO A 31 -3.02 -0.86 -0.44
N ILE A 32 -2.77 -0.63 -1.73
CA ILE A 32 -3.35 -1.41 -2.83
C ILE A 32 -2.21 -1.99 -3.66
N MET A 33 -2.04 -3.30 -3.64
CA MET A 33 -1.00 -4.03 -4.36
C MET A 33 -1.36 -4.17 -5.84
N HIS A 34 -0.42 -3.83 -6.72
CA HIS A 34 -0.60 -3.93 -8.16
C HIS A 34 0.68 -4.35 -8.87
N GLY A 35 0.68 -5.59 -9.34
CA GLY A 35 1.87 -6.23 -9.93
C GLY A 35 3.03 -6.39 -8.95
N ALA A 36 2.79 -6.24 -7.64
CA ALA A 36 3.78 -6.37 -6.57
C ALA A 36 3.24 -7.29 -5.48
N THR A 37 4.13 -7.90 -4.70
CA THR A 37 3.79 -8.83 -3.60
C THR A 37 4.00 -8.20 -2.23
N TYR A 38 3.27 -8.70 -1.23
CA TYR A 38 3.46 -8.30 0.16
C TYR A 38 4.85 -8.62 0.68
N ASP A 39 5.42 -9.76 0.25
CA ASP A 39 6.79 -10.12 0.61
C ASP A 39 7.80 -9.09 0.08
N ALA A 40 7.69 -8.68 -1.19
CA ALA A 40 8.57 -7.67 -1.76
C ALA A 40 8.39 -6.29 -1.08
N LEU A 41 7.16 -5.94 -0.69
CA LEU A 41 6.92 -4.73 0.09
C LEU A 41 7.55 -4.84 1.49
N ARG A 42 7.46 -6.00 2.14
CA ARG A 42 7.99 -6.22 3.49
C ARG A 42 9.53 -6.17 3.53
N GLU A 43 10.19 -6.62 2.47
CA GLU A 43 11.64 -6.47 2.33
C GLU A 43 12.08 -5.01 2.24
N VAL A 44 11.32 -4.17 1.55
CA VAL A 44 11.65 -2.74 1.33
C VAL A 44 11.20 -1.87 2.51
N SER A 45 10.00 -2.10 3.02
CA SER A 45 9.42 -1.35 4.14
C SER A 45 8.52 -2.27 4.99
N PRO A 46 9.08 -2.86 6.07
CA PRO A 46 8.31 -3.67 7.01
C PRO A 46 7.14 -2.92 7.65
N MET A 47 7.28 -1.59 7.81
CA MET A 47 6.23 -0.74 8.37
C MET A 47 5.05 -0.57 7.42
N LEU A 48 5.30 -0.32 6.13
CA LEU A 48 4.24 -0.28 5.12
C LEU A 48 3.55 -1.62 4.94
N ALA A 49 4.30 -2.73 5.01
CA ALA A 49 3.76 -4.08 4.92
C ALA A 49 2.93 -4.51 6.16
N SER A 50 2.99 -3.76 7.27
CA SER A 50 2.23 -4.10 8.49
C SER A 50 0.72 -3.84 8.38
N ARG A 51 0.30 -3.03 7.40
CA ARG A 51 -1.11 -2.78 7.11
C ARG A 51 -1.65 -3.84 6.15
N ASN A 52 -2.77 -4.44 6.54
CA ASN A 52 -3.62 -5.17 5.61
C ASN A 52 -4.13 -4.20 4.54
N GLY A 53 -4.11 -4.64 3.28
CA GLY A 53 -4.51 -3.84 2.13
C GLY A 53 -5.29 -4.68 1.13
N LEU A 54 -5.52 -4.10 -0.04
CA LEU A 54 -6.24 -4.74 -1.14
C LEU A 54 -5.26 -5.13 -2.25
N SER A 55 -5.63 -6.10 -3.08
CA SER A 55 -4.77 -6.55 -4.17
C SER A 55 -5.54 -6.65 -5.48
N THR A 56 -4.99 -6.04 -6.53
CA THR A 56 -5.53 -6.19 -7.89
C THR A 56 -5.27 -7.57 -8.50
N ALA A 57 -4.51 -8.44 -7.81
CA ALA A 57 -4.39 -9.85 -8.16
C ALA A 57 -5.55 -10.69 -7.61
N GLU A 58 -6.27 -10.19 -6.61
CA GLU A 58 -7.38 -10.88 -5.95
C GLU A 58 -8.74 -10.31 -6.37
N ASP A 59 -8.81 -8.98 -6.54
CA ASP A 59 -10.04 -8.27 -6.88
C ASP A 59 -9.85 -7.39 -8.13
N SER A 60 -10.95 -7.12 -8.83
CA SER A 60 -10.94 -6.09 -9.87
C SER A 60 -10.81 -4.68 -9.25
N LEU A 61 -10.35 -3.70 -10.03
CA LEU A 61 -10.30 -2.31 -9.57
C LEU A 61 -11.69 -1.75 -9.20
N ALA A 62 -12.76 -2.24 -9.85
CA ALA A 62 -14.12 -1.85 -9.53
C ALA A 62 -14.52 -2.36 -8.13
N ASP A 63 -14.24 -3.63 -7.82
CA ASP A 63 -14.54 -4.23 -6.51
C ASP A 63 -13.73 -3.56 -5.40
N ILE A 64 -12.45 -3.26 -5.67
CA ILE A 64 -11.58 -2.51 -4.75
C ILE A 64 -12.16 -1.12 -4.46
N ALA A 65 -12.62 -0.41 -5.49
CA ALA A 65 -13.22 0.91 -5.32
C ALA A 65 -14.51 0.84 -4.47
N THR A 66 -15.34 -0.18 -4.66
CA THR A 66 -16.52 -0.43 -3.83
C THR A 66 -16.12 -0.70 -2.37
N LYS A 67 -15.16 -1.60 -2.11
CA LYS A 67 -14.68 -1.89 -0.75
C LYS A 67 -14.14 -0.64 -0.04
N LEU A 68 -13.46 0.24 -0.77
CA LEU A 68 -12.97 1.51 -0.23
C LEU A 68 -14.11 2.50 0.05
N ALA A 69 -15.13 2.57 -0.81
CA ALA A 69 -16.30 3.41 -0.59
C ALA A 69 -17.03 2.99 0.70
N ASP A 70 -17.20 1.69 0.91
CA ASP A 70 -17.82 1.14 2.12
C ASP A 70 -17.01 1.47 3.40
N LEU A 71 -15.68 1.45 3.30
CA LEU A 71 -14.79 1.77 4.42
C LEU A 71 -14.86 3.26 4.83
N VAL A 72 -15.15 4.16 3.90
CA VAL A 72 -15.19 5.62 4.13
C VAL A 72 -16.58 6.12 4.49
N ALA A 73 -17.64 5.38 4.13
CA ALA A 73 -19.02 5.76 4.40
C ALA A 73 -19.43 5.66 5.89
N VAL A 74 -18.51 5.30 6.79
CA VAL A 74 -18.73 5.05 8.22
C VAL A 74 -18.45 6.28 9.09
#